data_AF-A0A1G4VWS7-F1
#
_entry.id   AF-A0A1G4VWS7-F1
#
_cell.length_a   1.000
_cell.length_b   1.000
_cell.length_c   1.000
_cell.angle_alpha   90.00
_cell.angle_beta   90.00
_cell.angle_gamma   90.00
#
_symmetry.space_group_name_H-M   'P 1'
#
loop_
_entity.id
_entity.type
_entity.pdbx_description
1 polymer ?
#
loop_
_entity_poly.entity_id
_entity_poly.type
_entity_poly.pdbx_seq_one_letter_code
_entity_poly.pdbx_strand_id
1 'polypeptide(L)' 'MPEPETAETATHEPHIKVLKGNPTPEELAALIGVLSAAGGGPVDTTPPSLDMWGHPVDKLRYQIHSWQRVTLLERTHIRR' A
#
# COMPACT_ATOMS: atom_id res chain seq x y z
N MET A 1 -14.07 -0.21 37.90
CA MET A 1 -15.13 -0.95 37.17
C MET A 1 -16.47 -0.32 37.49
N PRO A 2 -17.43 -0.20 36.56
CA PRO A 2 -17.41 -0.40 35.09
C PRO A 2 -17.64 0.95 34.37
N GLU A 3 -17.43 1.12 33.06
CA GLU A 3 -18.36 0.70 31.99
C GLU A 3 -17.62 -0.02 30.85
N PRO A 4 -18.21 -1.06 30.25
CA PRO A 4 -17.71 -1.62 29.01
C PRO A 4 -18.03 -0.65 27.88
N GLU A 5 -17.01 0.01 27.33
CA GLU A 5 -17.10 0.59 25.98
C GLU A 5 -17.48 -0.55 25.04
N THR A 6 -18.77 -0.59 24.69
CA THR A 6 -19.26 -1.48 23.66
C THR A 6 -18.71 -0.90 22.36
N ALA A 7 -17.59 -1.46 21.90
CA ALA A 7 -17.07 -1.21 20.57
C ALA A 7 -18.12 -1.73 19.59
N GLU A 8 -19.05 -0.85 19.19
CA GLU A 8 -19.94 -1.08 18.07
C GLU A 8 -19.05 -1.28 16.84
N THR A 9 -18.87 -2.54 16.46
CA THR A 9 -18.36 -2.90 15.16
C THR A 9 -19.35 -2.35 14.14
N ALA A 10 -19.05 -1.18 13.61
CA ALA A 10 -19.81 -0.57 12.52
C ALA A 10 -19.86 -1.59 11.38
N THR A 11 -21.00 -2.27 11.26
CA THR A 11 -21.20 -3.33 10.29
C THR A 11 -21.45 -2.63 8.96
N HIS A 12 -20.39 -2.36 8.21
CA HIS A 12 -20.51 -1.74 6.89
C HIS A 12 -21.12 -2.77 5.94
N GLU A 13 -22.22 -2.40 5.27
CA GLU A 13 -22.80 -3.25 4.24
C GLU A 13 -21.79 -3.44 3.10
N PRO A 14 -21.66 -4.66 2.55
CA PRO A 14 -20.74 -4.90 1.44
C PRO A 14 -21.20 -4.11 0.21
N HIS A 15 -20.39 -3.15 -0.23
CA HIS A 15 -20.64 -2.35 -1.43
C HIS A 15 -20.57 -3.16 -2.75
N ILE A 16 -20.14 -4.42 -2.70
CA ILE A 16 -20.01 -5.30 -3.86
C ILE A 16 -20.84 -6.56 -3.63
N LYS A 17 -21.71 -6.86 -4.59
CA LYS A 17 -22.54 -8.08 -4.59
C LYS A 17 -21.98 -9.10 -5.57
N VAL A 18 -21.65 -10.29 -5.08
CA VAL A 18 -21.28 -11.44 -5.93
C VAL A 18 -22.57 -12.03 -6.53
N LEU A 19 -22.74 -11.87 -7.84
CA LEU A 19 -23.92 -12.39 -8.55
C LEU A 19 -23.77 -13.88 -8.89
N LYS A 20 -22.55 -14.32 -9.21
CA LYS A 20 -22.22 -15.71 -9.54
C LYS A 20 -20.87 -16.05 -8.92
N GLY A 21 -20.87 -16.95 -7.94
CA GLY A 21 -19.67 -17.53 -7.34
C GLY A 21 -19.35 -18.90 -7.96
N ASN A 22 -18.13 -19.39 -7.71
CA ASN A 22 -17.62 -20.70 -8.16
C ASN A 22 -17.29 -20.79 -9.68
N PRO A 23 -16.27 -20.05 -10.15
CA PRO A 23 -15.75 -20.24 -11.51
C PRO A 23 -15.17 -21.65 -11.68
N THR A 24 -15.26 -22.18 -12.89
CA THR A 24 -14.61 -23.44 -13.26
C THR A 24 -13.09 -23.28 -13.34
N PRO A 25 -12.30 -24.37 -13.19
CA PRO A 25 -10.84 -24.31 -13.36
C PRO A 25 -10.41 -23.73 -14.70
N GLU A 26 -11.18 -23.99 -15.77
CA GLU A 26 -10.94 -23.48 -17.11
C GLU A 26 -11.15 -21.97 -17.20
N GLU A 27 -12.22 -21.44 -16.60
CA GLU A 27 -12.48 -20.00 -16.54
C GLU A 27 -11.41 -19.26 -15.73
N LEU A 28 -10.93 -19.86 -14.63
CA LEU A 28 -9.81 -19.31 -13.86
C LEU A 28 -8.52 -19.27 -14.69
N ALA A 29 -8.21 -20.35 -15.41
CA ALA A 29 -7.04 -20.40 -16.28
C ALA A 29 -7.11 -19.34 -17.39
N ALA A 30 -8.27 -19.18 -18.02
CA ALA A 30 -8.50 -18.15 -19.02
C ALA A 30 -8.29 -16.72 -18.46
N LEU A 31 -8.83 -16.44 -17.27
CA LEU A 31 -8.65 -15.14 -16.60
C LEU A 31 -7.17 -14.86 -16.30
N ILE A 32 -6.45 -15.83 -15.72
CA ILE A 32 -5.02 -15.70 -15.41
C ILE A 32 -4.21 -15.48 -16.68
N GLY A 33 -4.51 -16.22 -17.75
CA GLY A 33 -3.86 -16.05 -19.05
C GLY A 33 -4.02 -14.64 -19.61
N VAL A 34 -5.24 -14.10 -19.60
CA VAL A 34 -5.52 -12.73 -20.06
C VAL A 34 -4.81 -11.69 -19.20
N LEU A 35 -4.87 -11.80 -17.87
CA LEU A 35 -4.21 -10.85 -16.97
C LEU A 35 -2.68 -10.89 -17.10
N SER A 36 -2.11 -12.08 -17.24
CA SER A 36 -0.66 -12.26 -17.43
C SER A 36 -0.20 -11.67 -18.76
N ALA A 37 -0.97 -11.89 -19.83
CA ALA A 37 -0.68 -11.31 -21.15
C ALA A 37 -0.84 -9.78 -21.14
N ALA A 38 -1.82 -9.24 -20.42
CA ALA A 38 -2.04 -7.80 -20.30
C ALA A 38 -0.96 -7.09 -19.47
N GLY A 39 -0.41 -7.75 -18.44
CA GLY A 39 0.64 -7.18 -17.58
C GLY A 39 2.06 -7.28 -18.17
N GLY A 40 2.27 -8.10 -19.20
CA GLY A 40 3.58 -8.33 -19.83
C GLY A 40 3.94 -7.27 -20.88
N GLY A 41 4.12 -6.02 -20.46
CA GLY A 41 4.73 -4.97 -21.29
C GLY A 41 6.26 -5.14 -21.40
N PRO A 42 6.93 -4.46 -22.35
CA PRO A 42 8.39 -4.37 -22.34
C PRO A 42 8.86 -3.91 -20.96
N VAL A 43 9.83 -4.64 -20.38
CA VAL A 43 10.43 -4.28 -19.10
C VAL A 43 10.95 -2.86 -19.21
N ASP A 44 10.44 -1.96 -18.37
CA ASP A 44 10.94 -0.60 -18.31
C ASP A 44 12.42 -0.65 -17.90
N THR A 45 13.30 -0.30 -18.84
CA THR A 45 14.75 -0.25 -18.61
C THR A 45 15.17 1.10 -18.02
N THR A 46 14.22 2.03 -17.85
CA THR A 46 14.47 3.29 -17.17
C THR A 46 14.86 3.01 -15.72
N PRO A 47 15.89 3.71 -15.19
CA PRO A 47 16.17 3.66 -13.77
C PRO A 47 14.88 3.96 -12.98
N PRO A 48 14.54 3.16 -11.96
CA PRO A 48 13.34 3.41 -11.18
C PRO A 48 13.39 4.82 -10.62
N SER A 49 12.26 5.53 -10.66
CA SER A 49 12.13 6.80 -9.96
C SER A 49 12.50 6.58 -8.50
N LEU A 50 13.21 7.55 -7.91
CA LEU A 50 13.54 7.49 -6.49
C LEU A 50 12.26 7.33 -5.66
N ASP A 51 12.08 6.18 -5.03
CA ASP A 51 10.96 5.94 -4.13
C ASP A 51 11.27 6.58 -2.78
N MET A 52 10.51 7.63 -2.46
CA MET A 52 10.61 8.32 -1.18
C MET A 52 9.68 7.72 -0.13
N TRP A 53 8.86 6.71 -0.49
CA TRP A 53 7.97 6.07 0.44
C TRP A 53 8.74 5.10 1.34
N GLY A 54 8.62 5.31 2.64
CA GLY A 54 9.21 4.39 3.63
C GLY A 54 10.71 4.54 3.81
N HIS A 55 11.27 5.72 3.50
CA HIS A 55 12.67 6.00 3.80
C HIS A 55 12.92 5.75 5.31
N PRO A 56 14.00 5.06 5.72
CA PRO A 56 14.19 4.68 7.13
C PRO A 56 14.12 5.84 8.12
N VAL A 57 14.47 7.06 7.66
CA VAL A 57 14.39 8.29 8.45
C VAL A 57 12.96 8.67 8.85
N ASP A 58 11.96 8.28 8.07
CA ASP A 58 10.55 8.61 8.31
C ASP A 58 9.97 7.80 9.47
N LYS A 59 10.61 6.67 9.79
CA LYS A 59 10.24 5.81 10.91
C LYS A 59 10.77 6.35 12.24
N LEU A 60 11.70 7.31 12.22
CA LEU A 60 12.34 7.86 13.40
C LEU A 60 11.50 9.01 13.98
N ARG A 61 11.05 8.86 15.22
CA ARG A 61 10.32 9.92 15.95
C ARG A 61 11.30 10.86 16.64
N TYR A 62 11.80 11.83 15.90
CA TYR A 62 12.63 12.89 16.48
C TYR A 62 11.77 13.95 17.19
N GLN A 63 12.27 14.42 18.34
CA GLN A 63 11.72 15.61 18.99
C GLN A 63 11.87 16.83 18.08
N ILE A 64 10.94 17.79 18.18
CA ILE A 64 10.86 18.93 17.25
C ILE A 64 12.13 19.80 17.20
N HIS A 65 12.87 19.86 18.31
CA HIS A 65 14.11 20.61 18.48
C HIS A 65 15.38 19.78 18.27
N SER A 66 15.26 18.51 17.88
CA SER A 66 16.42 17.64 17.64
C SER A 66 17.14 18.07 16.37
N TRP A 67 18.44 18.32 16.45
CA TRP A 67 19.24 18.57 15.25
C TRP A 67 19.17 17.39 14.28
N GLN A 68 18.98 16.16 14.79
CA GLN A 68 18.95 14.94 13.97
C GLN A 68 17.79 15.01 12.96
N ARG A 69 16.68 15.68 13.32
CA ARG A 69 15.56 15.94 12.41
C ARG A 69 16.00 16.82 11.23
N VAL A 70 16.69 17.91 11.51
CA VAL A 70 17.22 18.85 10.48
C VAL A 70 18.30 18.18 9.62
N THR A 71 19.18 17.36 10.19
CA THR A 71 20.29 16.80 9.41
C THR A 71 19.95 15.53 8.65
N LEU A 72 19.01 14.71 9.13
CA LEU A 72 18.71 13.42 8.50
C LEU A 72 17.40 13.48 7.73
N LEU A 73 16.32 13.99 8.32
CA LEU A 73 15.01 14.05 7.65
C LEU A 73 15.01 15.13 6.56
N GLU A 74 15.39 16.36 6.90
CA GLU A 74 15.33 17.45 5.91
C GLU A 74 16.38 17.27 4.80
N ARG A 75 17.60 16.82 5.07
CA ARG A 75 18.60 16.61 4.01
C ARG A 75 18.26 15.50 3.03
N THR A 76 17.59 14.45 3.48
CA THR A 76 17.16 13.33 2.62
C THR A 76 16.02 13.74 1.69
N HIS A 77 15.21 14.73 2.09
CA HIS A 77 14.07 15.20 1.33
C HIS A 77 14.32 16.48 0.52
N ILE A 78 15.19 17.38 0.99
CA ILE A 78 15.34 18.75 0.46
C ILE A 78 16.50 18.91 -0.52
N ARG A 79 17.54 18.05 -0.51
CA ARG A 79 18.59 18.13 -1.53
C ARG A 79 18.09 17.62 -2.88
N ARG A 80 17.50 18.52 -3.66
CA ARG A 80 17.53 18.53 -5.13
C ARG A 80 18.30 19.75 -5.58
#